data_AF-A0A165X8Z3-F1
#
_entry.id   AF-A0A165X8Z3-F1
#
_cell.length_a   1.000
_cell.length_b   1.000
_cell.length_c   1.000
_cell.angle_alpha   90.00
_cell.angle_beta   90.00
_cell.angle_gamma   90.00
#
_symmetry.space_group_name_H-M   'P 1'
#
loop_
_entity.id
_entity.type
_entity.pdbx_description
1 polymer ?
#
loop_
_entity_poly.entity_id
_entity_poly.type
_entity_poly.pdbx_seq_one_letter_code
_entity_poly.pdbx_strand_id
1 'polypeptide(L)'
;MTRNFPLAFLHLRERLAAACKHDPTLVFPFGGISLYPACTFNLGPYTACFAHTDGSNYPGIPCTVSPFGPFNPALGGHFVLFDFKLFFRCPSGSTVALSSAGLRHGNTALAPGDKRYGFTQYCSGALIRYVAYGFRLVGSISDEERERVDLEMGEGWRAQLGRFSTWSSVLVDRKRLYDRERGRM
;
A
#
# COMPACT_ATOMS: atom_id res chain seq x y z
N MET A 1 -6.69 -2.14 -7.22
CA MET A 1 -6.79 -1.67 -5.82
C MET A 1 -8.23 -1.30 -5.44
N THR A 2 -8.87 -0.44 -6.22
CA THR A 2 -10.31 -0.08 -6.16
C THR A 2 -11.27 -1.25 -5.98
N ARG A 3 -10.94 -2.42 -6.55
CA ARG A 3 -11.72 -3.65 -6.39
C ARG A 3 -11.74 -4.13 -4.93
N ASN A 4 -10.61 -4.27 -4.24
CA ASN A 4 -10.62 -4.96 -2.95
C ASN A 4 -10.61 -4.02 -1.74
N PHE A 5 -10.16 -2.78 -1.92
CA PHE A 5 -10.00 -1.82 -0.82
C PHE A 5 -10.60 -0.46 -1.19
N PRO A 6 -11.92 -0.37 -1.48
CA PRO A 6 -12.53 0.84 -2.02
C PRO A 6 -12.48 2.03 -1.05
N LEU A 7 -12.75 1.83 0.24
CA LEU A 7 -12.75 2.93 1.22
C LEU A 7 -11.32 3.38 1.57
N ALA A 8 -10.39 2.44 1.72
CA ALA A 8 -8.97 2.75 1.88
C ALA A 8 -8.40 3.50 0.67
N PHE A 9 -8.80 3.10 -0.55
CA PHE A 9 -8.45 3.80 -1.78
C PHE A 9 -8.99 5.24 -1.77
N LEU A 10 -10.27 5.44 -1.41
CA LEU A 10 -10.86 6.77 -1.30
C LEU A 10 -10.09 7.66 -0.32
N HIS A 11 -9.80 7.13 0.87
CA HIS A 11 -9.08 7.84 1.90
C HIS A 11 -7.68 8.28 1.43
N LEU A 12 -6.91 7.35 0.89
CA LEU A 12 -5.58 7.65 0.36
C LEU A 12 -5.65 8.70 -0.76
N ARG A 13 -6.62 8.58 -1.66
CA ARG A 13 -6.82 9.54 -2.76
C ARG A 13 -7.14 10.94 -2.26
N GLU A 14 -7.99 11.07 -1.24
CA GLU A 14 -8.31 12.37 -0.64
C GLU A 14 -7.10 13.01 0.02
N ARG A 15 -6.31 12.22 0.77
CA ARG A 15 -5.09 12.71 1.42
C ARG A 15 -4.05 13.17 0.40
N LEU A 16 -3.82 12.38 -0.65
CA LEU A 16 -2.85 12.75 -1.68
C LEU A 16 -3.34 13.88 -2.59
N ALA A 17 -4.64 13.98 -2.85
CA ALA A 17 -5.21 15.13 -3.55
C ALA A 17 -5.06 16.42 -2.73
N ALA A 18 -5.23 16.35 -1.41
CA ALA A 18 -4.95 17.48 -0.52
C ALA A 18 -3.47 17.87 -0.53
N ALA A 19 -2.55 16.90 -0.59
CA ALA A 19 -1.13 17.17 -0.77
C ALA A 19 -0.83 17.87 -2.10
N CYS A 20 -1.39 17.40 -3.22
CA CYS A 20 -1.22 18.06 -4.53
C CYS A 20 -1.87 19.46 -4.58
N LYS A 21 -2.94 19.69 -3.81
CA LYS A 21 -3.53 21.02 -3.68
C LYS A 21 -2.63 21.97 -2.87
N HIS A 22 -1.97 21.46 -1.84
CA HIS A 22 -1.06 22.23 -1.00
C HIS A 22 0.25 22.56 -1.72
N ASP A 23 0.78 21.59 -2.46
CA ASP A 23 1.96 21.74 -3.31
C ASP A 23 1.61 21.39 -4.76
N PRO A 24 1.32 22.40 -5.60
CA PRO A 24 0.94 22.20 -7.00
C PRO A 24 2.03 21.60 -7.89
N THR A 25 3.28 21.48 -7.39
CA THR A 25 4.36 20.81 -8.12
C THR A 25 4.23 19.28 -8.07
N LEU A 26 3.44 18.76 -7.13
CA LEU A 26 3.19 17.34 -6.99
C LEU A 26 2.15 16.85 -8.00
N VAL A 27 2.44 15.71 -8.61
CA VAL A 27 1.54 15.00 -9.52
C VAL A 27 1.48 13.53 -9.15
N PHE A 28 0.35 12.88 -9.44
CA PHE A 28 0.22 11.44 -9.25
C PHE A 28 1.13 10.68 -10.23
N PRO A 29 1.85 9.64 -9.78
CA PRO A 29 2.72 8.86 -10.65
C PRO A 29 1.99 8.23 -11.84
N PHE A 30 2.74 8.05 -12.93
CA PHE A 30 2.27 7.45 -14.18
C PHE A 30 1.03 8.17 -14.75
N GLY A 31 1.03 9.50 -14.76
CA GLY A 31 -0.07 10.30 -15.30
C GLY A 31 -1.39 10.11 -14.55
N GLY A 32 -1.34 9.83 -13.24
CA GLY A 32 -2.54 9.57 -12.45
C GLY A 32 -3.05 8.14 -12.45
N ILE A 33 -2.37 7.22 -13.15
CA ILE A 33 -2.76 5.80 -13.17
C ILE A 33 -2.51 5.15 -11.80
N SER A 34 -1.41 5.50 -11.13
CA SER A 34 -1.15 4.99 -9.79
C SER A 34 -1.62 5.95 -8.72
N LEU A 35 -2.33 5.39 -7.74
CA LEU A 35 -2.66 6.09 -6.52
C LEU A 35 -1.46 6.18 -5.57
N TYR A 36 -0.46 5.32 -5.72
CA TYR A 36 0.68 5.30 -4.83
C TYR A 36 1.65 6.42 -5.13
N PRO A 37 2.12 7.17 -4.12
CA PRO A 37 3.09 8.23 -4.30
C PRO A 37 4.52 7.70 -4.50
N ALA A 38 4.78 6.43 -4.20
CA ALA A 38 6.11 5.82 -4.30
C ALA A 38 6.06 4.41 -4.90
N CYS A 39 7.15 4.03 -5.56
CA CYS A 39 7.35 2.70 -6.10
C CYS A 39 8.83 2.30 -6.12
N THR A 40 9.10 1.00 -6.12
CA THR A 40 10.46 0.45 -6.26
C THR A 40 10.50 -0.59 -7.37
N PHE A 41 11.51 -0.49 -8.23
CA PHE A 41 11.86 -1.52 -9.19
C PHE A 41 13.01 -2.35 -8.63
N ASN A 42 12.72 -3.60 -8.27
CA ASN A 42 13.74 -4.58 -7.89
C ASN A 42 14.27 -5.23 -9.16
N LEU A 43 15.45 -4.79 -9.60
CA LEU A 43 16.00 -5.10 -10.93
C LEU A 43 16.77 -6.44 -11.01
N GLY A 44 16.66 -7.32 -10.01
CA GLY A 44 17.13 -8.70 -10.09
C GLY A 44 18.66 -8.84 -10.34
N PRO A 45 19.10 -9.91 -11.03
CA PRO A 45 18.30 -11.01 -11.58
C PRO A 45 17.77 -11.97 -10.50
N TYR A 46 18.29 -11.91 -9.28
CA TYR A 46 17.91 -12.77 -8.16
C TYR A 46 17.23 -11.95 -7.05
N THR A 47 16.06 -11.38 -7.34
CA THR A 47 15.33 -10.62 -6.32
C THR A 47 14.79 -11.56 -5.25
N ALA A 48 15.51 -11.63 -4.13
CA ALA A 48 15.13 -12.31 -2.89
C ALA A 48 15.14 -11.34 -1.71
N CYS A 49 14.24 -11.53 -0.75
CA CYS A 49 14.16 -10.68 0.44
C CYS A 49 14.11 -11.54 1.70
N PHE A 50 14.95 -11.20 2.69
CA PHE A 50 14.83 -11.73 4.06
C PHE A 50 13.52 -11.29 4.71
N ALA A 51 13.19 -11.91 5.85
CA ALA A 51 12.03 -11.50 6.64
C ALA A 51 12.17 -10.04 7.09
N HIS A 52 11.20 -9.21 6.74
CA HIS A 52 11.16 -7.79 7.12
C HIS A 52 9.72 -7.28 7.22
N THR A 53 9.58 -6.08 7.78
CA THR A 53 8.40 -5.23 7.64
C THR A 53 8.83 -3.91 7.01
N ASP A 54 7.95 -3.29 6.25
CA ASP A 54 8.15 -1.92 5.78
C ASP A 54 7.51 -0.95 6.79
N GLY A 55 8.06 -0.89 8.01
CA GLY A 55 7.41 -0.23 9.14
C GLY A 55 7.08 1.27 8.95
N SER A 56 7.68 1.93 7.95
CA SER A 56 7.39 3.32 7.59
C SER A 56 6.19 3.48 6.64
N ASN A 57 5.68 2.40 6.05
CA ASN A 57 4.53 2.42 5.16
C ASN A 57 3.22 2.66 5.94
N TYR A 58 2.22 3.18 5.23
CA TYR A 58 0.90 3.41 5.78
C TYR A 58 0.14 2.09 5.90
N PRO A 59 -0.28 1.65 7.11
CA PRO A 59 -0.94 0.36 7.29
C PRO A 59 -2.39 0.36 6.74
N GLY A 60 -3.01 1.53 6.58
CA GLY A 60 -4.40 1.68 6.16
C GLY A 60 -4.67 1.38 4.69
N ILE A 61 -3.63 1.14 3.87
CA ILE A 61 -3.74 0.71 2.48
C ILE A 61 -2.72 -0.41 2.19
N PRO A 62 -3.15 -1.56 1.62
CA PRO A 62 -2.22 -2.65 1.31
C PRO A 62 -1.26 -2.32 0.16
N CYS A 63 0.04 -2.25 0.45
CA CYS A 63 1.11 -2.13 -0.54
C CYS A 63 1.04 -3.27 -1.55
N THR A 64 1.50 -3.01 -2.77
CA THR A 64 1.49 -4.01 -3.84
C THR A 64 2.88 -4.49 -4.19
N VAL A 65 3.03 -5.79 -4.44
CA VAL A 65 4.25 -6.43 -4.92
C VAL A 65 3.89 -7.28 -6.13
N SER A 66 4.52 -6.97 -7.27
CA SER A 66 4.30 -7.71 -8.53
C SER A 66 5.62 -8.27 -9.02
N PRO A 67 5.85 -9.60 -8.95
CA PRO A 67 7.03 -10.20 -9.51
C PRO A 67 6.91 -10.35 -11.03
N PHE A 68 8.04 -10.22 -11.72
CA PHE A 68 8.16 -10.40 -13.16
C PHE A 68 9.42 -11.19 -13.50
N GLY A 69 9.54 -11.60 -14.76
CA GLY A 69 10.69 -12.33 -15.29
C GLY A 69 10.43 -13.83 -15.46
N PRO A 70 11.38 -14.54 -16.10
CA PRO A 70 11.31 -15.97 -16.33
C PRO A 70 11.77 -16.73 -15.07
N PHE A 71 10.81 -17.18 -14.27
CA PHE A 71 11.07 -18.07 -13.14
C PHE A 71 9.93 -19.08 -12.99
N ASN A 72 10.22 -20.24 -12.40
CA ASN A 72 9.21 -21.24 -12.09
C ASN A 72 8.69 -21.05 -10.65
N PRO A 73 7.47 -20.52 -10.45
CA PRO A 73 6.92 -20.27 -9.12
C PRO A 73 6.59 -21.55 -8.34
N ALA A 74 6.74 -22.74 -8.94
CA ALA A 74 6.63 -24.02 -8.23
C ALA A 74 7.97 -24.49 -7.63
N LEU A 75 9.10 -23.94 -8.08
CA LEU A 75 10.44 -24.36 -7.67
C LEU A 75 11.14 -23.34 -6.75
N GLY A 76 10.74 -22.07 -6.77
CA GLY A 76 11.33 -21.03 -5.94
C GLY A 76 10.58 -19.70 -6.00
N GLY A 77 11.14 -18.68 -5.35
CA GLY A 77 10.55 -17.34 -5.27
C GLY A 77 9.19 -17.28 -4.55
N HIS A 78 8.91 -18.25 -3.67
CA HIS A 78 7.66 -18.29 -2.91
C HIS A 78 7.55 -17.07 -2.00
N PHE A 79 6.37 -16.46 -1.95
CA PHE A 79 6.10 -15.36 -1.04
C PHE A 79 5.78 -15.93 0.35
N VAL A 80 6.39 -15.37 1.40
CA VAL A 80 6.28 -15.88 2.77
C VAL A 80 5.66 -14.81 3.67
N LEU A 81 4.63 -15.20 4.42
CA LEU A 81 4.06 -14.43 5.54
C LEU A 81 4.44 -15.15 6.84
N PHE A 82 5.51 -14.67 7.47
CA PHE A 82 6.17 -15.41 8.54
C PHE A 82 5.28 -15.55 9.79
N ASP A 83 4.50 -14.51 10.12
CA ASP A 83 3.66 -14.50 11.32
C ASP A 83 2.45 -15.44 11.18
N PHE A 84 2.00 -15.69 9.95
CA PHE A 84 0.94 -16.64 9.66
C PHE A 84 1.44 -18.06 9.35
N LYS A 85 2.77 -18.28 9.35
CA LYS A 85 3.39 -19.54 8.93
C LYS A 85 2.87 -20.01 7.56
N LEU A 86 2.60 -19.04 6.68
CA LEU A 86 2.01 -19.25 5.37
C LEU A 86 3.04 -18.90 4.30
N PHE A 87 3.16 -19.75 3.30
CA PHE A 87 3.81 -19.39 2.04
C PHE A 87 2.87 -19.70 0.87
N PHE A 88 3.03 -18.97 -0.21
CA PHE A 88 2.27 -19.20 -1.42
C PHE A 88 3.08 -18.83 -2.66
N ARG A 89 2.67 -19.42 -3.79
CA ARG A 89 3.27 -19.16 -5.08
C ARG A 89 2.77 -17.83 -5.62
N CYS A 90 3.67 -16.99 -6.08
CA CYS A 90 3.36 -15.69 -6.68
C CYS A 90 3.94 -15.67 -8.10
N PRO A 91 3.19 -16.12 -9.13
CA PRO A 91 3.67 -16.23 -10.50
C PRO A 91 4.09 -14.89 -11.10
N SER A 92 4.96 -14.94 -12.10
CA SER A 92 5.30 -13.78 -12.93
C SER A 92 4.04 -13.13 -13.50
N GLY A 93 3.92 -11.80 -13.37
CA GLY A 93 2.75 -11.04 -13.80
C GLY A 93 1.57 -11.04 -12.82
N SER A 94 1.68 -11.71 -11.68
CA SER A 94 0.68 -11.59 -10.60
C SER A 94 0.99 -10.41 -9.67
N THR A 95 0.03 -10.06 -8.80
CA THR A 95 0.20 -9.00 -7.80
C THR A 95 -0.33 -9.47 -6.45
N VAL A 96 0.51 -9.32 -5.42
CA VAL A 96 0.13 -9.47 -4.01
C VAL A 96 -0.18 -8.08 -3.45
N ALA A 97 -1.26 -7.97 -2.69
CA ALA A 97 -1.55 -6.80 -1.89
C ALA A 97 -1.50 -7.17 -0.40
N LEU A 98 -0.66 -6.50 0.39
CA LEU A 98 -0.51 -6.77 1.82
C LEU A 98 -0.24 -5.48 2.60
N SER A 99 -0.64 -5.45 3.87
CA SER A 99 -0.21 -4.37 4.78
C SER A 99 1.24 -4.59 5.19
N SER A 100 2.18 -4.13 4.36
CA SER A 100 3.60 -4.44 4.53
C SER A 100 4.24 -3.79 5.76
N ALA A 101 3.61 -2.75 6.31
CA ALA A 101 3.98 -2.12 7.57
C ALA A 101 3.77 -3.01 8.79
N GLY A 102 2.71 -3.83 8.78
CA GLY A 102 2.31 -4.66 9.93
C GLY A 102 2.52 -6.16 9.74
N LEU A 103 2.77 -6.63 8.52
CA LEU A 103 2.94 -8.06 8.22
C LEU A 103 4.38 -8.37 7.89
N ARG A 104 5.03 -9.22 8.71
CA ARG A 104 6.39 -9.67 8.42
C ARG A 104 6.39 -10.62 7.23
N HIS A 105 7.09 -10.23 6.19
CA HIS A 105 7.06 -10.91 4.90
C HIS A 105 8.45 -10.97 4.26
N GLY A 106 8.56 -11.78 3.20
CA GLY A 106 9.77 -11.98 2.43
C GLY A 106 9.50 -12.95 1.30
N ASN A 107 10.56 -13.44 0.65
CA ASN A 107 10.40 -14.48 -0.34
C ASN A 107 11.63 -15.39 -0.42
N THR A 108 11.40 -16.64 -0.82
CA THR A 108 12.45 -17.65 -0.89
C THR A 108 13.41 -17.38 -2.04
N ALA A 109 14.58 -18.02 -2.00
CA ALA A 109 15.48 -18.07 -3.15
C ALA A 109 14.77 -18.61 -4.41
N LEU A 110 15.30 -18.21 -5.57
CA LEU A 110 14.89 -18.75 -6.87
C LEU A 110 15.55 -20.11 -7.12
N ALA A 111 14.98 -20.88 -8.05
CA ALA A 111 15.67 -22.06 -8.56
C ALA A 111 16.94 -21.65 -9.35
N PRO A 112 17.96 -22.51 -9.44
CA PRO A 112 19.14 -22.23 -10.25
C PRO A 112 18.77 -21.88 -11.70
N GLY A 113 19.28 -20.76 -12.20
CA GLY A 113 19.02 -20.27 -13.56
C GLY A 113 17.79 -19.38 -13.73
N ASP A 114 16.86 -19.36 -12.78
CA ASP A 114 15.68 -18.49 -12.82
C ASP A 114 16.07 -17.01 -12.65
N LYS A 115 15.27 -16.11 -13.25
CA LYS A 115 15.42 -14.66 -13.12
C LYS A 115 14.12 -14.03 -12.68
N ARG A 116 14.17 -13.26 -11.59
CA ARG A 116 13.02 -12.55 -11.04
C ARG A 116 13.34 -11.10 -10.75
N TYR A 117 12.42 -10.26 -11.19
CA TYR A 117 12.35 -8.82 -10.97
C TYR A 117 11.09 -8.54 -10.15
N GLY A 118 10.97 -7.32 -9.63
CA GLY A 118 9.78 -6.93 -8.89
C GLY A 118 9.44 -5.46 -9.08
N PHE A 119 8.15 -5.16 -9.08
CA PHE A 119 7.62 -3.81 -8.96
C PHE A 119 6.81 -3.73 -7.68
N THR A 120 7.17 -2.81 -6.79
CA THR A 120 6.40 -2.55 -5.58
C THR A 120 5.84 -1.13 -5.61
N GLN A 121 4.66 -0.94 -5.05
CA GLN A 121 4.05 0.38 -4.89
C GLN A 121 3.48 0.52 -3.48
N TYR A 122 3.74 1.67 -2.86
CA TYR A 122 3.49 1.89 -1.44
C TYR A 122 3.28 3.38 -1.14
N CYS A 123 2.76 3.67 0.05
CA CYS A 123 2.61 5.02 0.58
C CYS A 123 3.26 5.08 1.95
N SER A 124 4.07 6.10 2.21
CA SER A 124 4.59 6.35 3.57
C SER A 124 3.46 6.75 4.51
N GLY A 125 3.45 6.22 5.73
CA GLY A 125 2.53 6.66 6.78
C GLY A 125 2.82 8.08 7.25
N ALA A 126 4.08 8.55 7.13
CA ALA A 126 4.44 9.92 7.46
C ALA A 126 3.77 10.93 6.53
N LEU A 127 3.62 10.60 5.24
CA LEU A 127 2.93 11.46 4.27
C LEU A 127 1.44 11.62 4.63
N ILE A 128 0.78 10.55 5.07
CA ILE A 128 -0.62 10.61 5.49
C ILE A 128 -0.78 11.46 6.75
N ARG A 129 0.08 11.26 7.75
CA ARG A 129 0.10 12.09 8.97
C ARG A 129 0.40 13.55 8.66
N TYR A 130 1.37 13.83 7.79
CA TYR A 130 1.70 15.19 7.37
C TYR A 130 0.46 15.93 6.85
N VAL A 131 -0.32 15.30 5.98
CA VAL A 131 -1.58 15.88 5.48
C VAL A 131 -2.63 16.00 6.58
N ALA A 132 -2.81 14.96 7.41
CA ALA A 132 -3.77 14.98 8.51
C ALA A 132 -3.46 16.08 9.55
N TYR A 133 -2.18 16.36 9.77
CA TYR A 133 -1.68 17.34 10.75
C TYR A 133 -1.65 18.77 10.22
N GLY A 134 -2.29 19.03 9.08
CA GLY A 134 -2.33 20.35 8.47
C GLY A 134 -0.99 20.75 7.87
N PHE A 135 -0.30 19.80 7.22
CA PHE A 135 0.98 20.02 6.53
C PHE A 135 2.13 20.39 7.49
N ARG A 136 2.10 19.83 8.70
CA ARG A 136 3.13 19.98 9.72
C ARG A 136 3.88 18.68 9.96
N LEU A 137 5.17 18.79 10.23
CA LEU A 137 6.01 17.63 10.55
C LEU A 137 5.66 17.11 11.94
N VAL A 138 5.71 15.79 12.12
CA VAL A 138 5.37 15.13 13.40
C VAL A 138 6.17 15.70 14.56
N GLY A 139 7.45 16.05 14.35
CA GLY A 139 8.32 16.59 15.39
C GLY A 139 7.92 17.98 15.91
N SER A 140 7.01 18.70 15.25
CA SER A 140 6.52 20.00 15.69
C SER A 140 5.18 19.93 16.42
N ILE A 141 4.71 18.74 16.81
CA ILE A 141 3.37 18.50 17.35
C ILE A 141 3.49 17.65 18.61
N SER A 142 2.84 18.06 19.70
CA SER A 142 2.87 17.32 20.96
C SER A 142 2.09 16.00 20.87
N ASP A 143 2.32 15.09 21.79
CA ASP A 143 1.67 13.78 21.82
C ASP A 143 0.16 13.91 22.00
N GLU A 144 -0.29 14.83 22.85
CA GLU A 144 -1.70 15.10 23.11
C GLU A 144 -2.40 15.69 21.89
N GLU A 145 -1.72 16.57 21.15
CA GLU A 145 -2.25 17.09 19.90
C GLU A 145 -2.29 16.01 18.82
N ARG A 146 -1.27 15.13 18.73
CA ARG A 146 -1.27 14.02 17.78
C ARG A 146 -2.42 13.06 18.03
N GLU A 147 -2.67 12.68 19.28
CA GLU A 147 -3.79 11.80 19.63
C GLU A 147 -5.14 12.44 19.27
N ARG A 148 -5.33 13.72 19.62
CA ARG A 148 -6.54 14.46 19.26
C ARG A 148 -6.75 14.53 17.74
N VAL A 149 -5.72 14.92 16.99
CA VAL A 149 -5.82 15.06 15.54
C VAL A 149 -5.98 13.69 14.87
N ASP A 150 -5.33 12.63 15.35
CA ASP A 150 -5.52 11.28 14.83
C ASP A 150 -6.97 10.79 15.02
N LEU A 151 -7.63 11.17 16.12
CA LEU A 151 -9.05 10.88 16.33
C LEU A 151 -9.94 11.71 15.40
N GLU A 152 -9.76 13.03 15.37
CA GLU A 152 -10.54 13.97 14.55
C GLU A 152 -10.44 13.68 13.06
N MET A 153 -9.22 13.34 12.60
CA MET A 153 -8.91 13.08 11.19
C MET A 153 -9.10 11.62 10.81
N GLY A 154 -9.45 10.76 11.78
CA GLY A 154 -9.63 9.32 11.56
C GLY A 154 -8.34 8.61 11.15
N GLU A 155 -7.19 9.02 11.66
CA GLU A 155 -5.92 8.32 11.44
C GLU A 155 -5.63 7.23 12.48
N GLY A 156 -6.39 7.19 13.58
CA GLY A 156 -6.31 6.13 14.59
C GLY A 156 -6.67 4.72 14.05
N TRP A 157 -6.16 3.68 14.72
CA TRP A 157 -6.26 2.28 14.25
C TRP A 157 -7.69 1.80 13.98
N ARG A 158 -8.68 2.24 14.77
CA ARG A 158 -10.09 1.87 14.56
C ARG A 158 -10.63 2.38 13.24
N ALA A 159 -10.28 3.61 12.86
CA ALA A 159 -10.67 4.18 11.60
C ALA A 159 -9.97 3.49 10.42
N GLN A 160 -8.68 3.13 10.59
CA GLN A 160 -7.96 2.32 9.58
C GLN A 160 -8.63 0.97 9.36
N LEU A 161 -8.94 0.24 10.44
CA LEU A 161 -9.63 -1.04 10.36
C LEU A 161 -11.03 -0.89 9.73
N GLY A 162 -11.76 0.16 10.09
CA GLY A 162 -13.08 0.46 9.55
C GLY A 162 -13.13 0.78 8.06
N ARG A 163 -11.97 1.04 7.42
CA ARG A 163 -11.86 1.23 5.96
C ARG A 163 -11.72 -0.07 5.18
N PHE A 164 -11.55 -1.21 5.86
CA PHE A 164 -11.57 -2.50 5.19
C PHE A 164 -13.00 -3.00 5.05
N SER A 165 -13.46 -3.10 3.80
CA SER A 165 -14.78 -3.65 3.48
C SER A 165 -14.87 -5.12 3.93
N THR A 166 -16.05 -5.52 4.38
CA THR A 166 -16.38 -6.92 4.63
C THR A 166 -16.90 -7.57 3.34
N TRP A 167 -17.06 -8.90 3.35
CA TRP A 167 -17.71 -9.60 2.24
C TRP A 167 -19.12 -9.08 1.93
N SER A 168 -19.84 -8.61 2.94
CA SER A 168 -21.19 -8.04 2.79
C SER A 168 -21.17 -6.59 2.31
N SER A 169 -20.14 -5.80 2.62
CA SER A 169 -20.11 -4.37 2.27
C SER A 169 -19.37 -4.06 0.96
N VAL A 170 -18.46 -4.94 0.51
CA VAL A 170 -17.50 -4.62 -0.57
C VAL A 170 -18.17 -4.21 -1.89
N LEU A 171 -19.31 -4.78 -2.25
CA LEU A 171 -20.03 -4.41 -3.47
C LEU A 171 -20.66 -3.01 -3.37
N VAL A 172 -21.20 -2.67 -2.20
CA VAL A 172 -21.76 -1.34 -1.91
C VAL A 172 -20.65 -0.29 -1.90
N ASP A 173 -19.54 -0.59 -1.21
CA ASP A 173 -18.40 0.33 -1.11
C ASP A 173 -17.72 0.57 -2.47
N ARG A 174 -17.63 -0.46 -3.32
CA ARG A 174 -17.19 -0.33 -4.73
C ARG A 174 -18.08 0.60 -5.52
N LYS A 175 -19.40 0.44 -5.42
CA LYS A 175 -20.35 1.29 -6.13
C LYS A 175 -20.21 2.75 -5.68
N ARG A 176 -20.11 2.98 -4.37
CA ARG A 176 -19.87 4.32 -3.79
C ARG A 176 -18.60 4.96 -4.34
N LEU A 177 -17.49 4.21 -4.37
CA LEU A 177 -16.24 4.68 -4.98
C LEU A 177 -16.45 5.03 -6.46
N TYR A 178 -17.06 4.13 -7.24
CA TYR A 178 -17.28 4.33 -8.67
C TYR A 178 -18.11 5.59 -8.96
N ASP A 179 -19.25 5.74 -8.28
CA ASP A 179 -20.13 6.90 -8.44
C ASP A 179 -19.39 8.21 -8.10
N ARG A 180 -18.53 8.18 -7.07
CA ARG A 180 -17.75 9.33 -6.64
C ARG A 180 -16.60 9.69 -7.58
N GLU A 181 -15.95 8.71 -8.21
CA GLU A 181 -14.95 8.99 -9.26
C GLU A 181 -15.61 9.62 -10.49
N ARG A 182 -16.78 9.12 -10.90
CA ARG A 182 -17.49 9.66 -12.07
C ARG A 182 -18.04 11.05 -11.85
N GLY A 183 -18.53 11.36 -10.64
CA GLY A 183 -19.00 12.71 -10.31
C GLY A 183 -17.89 13.76 -10.14
N ARG A 184 -16.61 13.37 -10.26
CA ARG A 184 -15.45 14.28 -10.25
C ARG A 184 -14.83 14.49 -11.63
N MET A 185 -15.25 13.73 -12.64
CA MET A 185 -14.98 14.02 -14.07
C MET A 185 -16.01 15.01 -14.59
#